data_AF-A0A4U1IYP7-F1
#
_entry.id   AF-A0A4U1IYP7-F1
#
_cell.length_a   1.000
_cell.length_b   1.000
_cell.length_c   1.000
_cell.angle_alpha   90.00
_cell.angle_beta   90.00
_cell.angle_gamma   90.00
#
_symmetry.space_group_name_H-M   'P 1'
#
loop_
_entity.id
_entity.type
_entity.pdbx_description
1 polymer ?
#
loop_
_entity_poly.entity_id
_entity_poly.type
_entity_poly.pdbx_seq_one_letter_code
_entity_poly.pdbx_strand_id
1 'polypeptide(L)'
;MLFAAALGLVCAAPFVTGELPIAEAKEAKGKAKPKAEKKAPAGKGVFEHGCRVQSPQKFLERRTFVSKGVLDGGKHTKAVQYLATHYGNVGDDVTRKLNPKGALPQAVTVQFMGLPVSVHTKVAPALACIEKKIKKSCTGASKYTPRALGGFRGANTYRGIEISNHLFGIALDIDPDRNPCCGCVDPWPSHPKCKQKSRSPYDRAAMPKCWIKAFERFGFDWLGHDPLEDTMHFEFLGDPDRIKK
;
A
#
# COMPACT_ATOMS: atom_id res chain seq x y z
N MET A 1 4.36 -54.27 -36.40
CA MET A 1 5.18 -54.30 -37.63
C MET A 1 4.39 -53.67 -38.77
N LEU A 2 4.77 -52.46 -39.22
CA LEU A 2 5.04 -52.10 -40.63
C LEU A 2 5.38 -50.60 -40.70
N PHE A 3 6.47 -50.32 -41.43
CA PHE A 3 7.14 -49.04 -41.67
C PHE A 3 6.57 -48.31 -42.89
N ALA A 4 6.69 -46.97 -42.93
CA ALA A 4 7.17 -46.12 -44.05
C ALA A 4 6.82 -44.64 -43.73
N ALA A 5 7.75 -43.70 -43.51
CA ALA A 5 8.79 -43.09 -44.36
C ALA A 5 8.31 -41.80 -45.08
N ALA A 6 9.13 -40.75 -44.94
CA ALA A 6 8.88 -39.34 -45.24
C ALA A 6 9.11 -38.93 -46.71
N LEU A 7 8.62 -37.75 -47.11
CA LEU A 7 9.24 -36.91 -48.16
C LEU A 7 8.84 -35.43 -47.95
N GLY A 8 9.81 -34.51 -48.10
CA GLY A 8 9.65 -33.06 -47.92
C GLY A 8 9.37 -32.29 -49.21
N LEU A 9 9.12 -30.99 -49.08
CA LEU A 9 9.16 -30.04 -50.20
C LEU A 9 9.58 -28.64 -49.71
N VAL A 10 10.62 -28.10 -50.33
CA VAL A 10 11.12 -26.73 -50.21
C VAL A 10 10.65 -25.96 -51.45
N CYS A 11 10.07 -24.77 -51.27
CA CYS A 11 9.85 -23.82 -52.36
C CYS A 11 10.44 -22.45 -52.01
N ALA A 12 11.41 -22.02 -52.82
CA ALA A 12 12.01 -20.70 -52.82
C ALA A 12 11.11 -19.69 -53.56
N ALA A 13 11.12 -18.42 -53.13
CA ALA A 13 10.44 -17.32 -53.80
C ALA A 13 11.44 -16.38 -54.51
N PRO A 14 11.11 -15.82 -55.69
CA PRO A 14 12.03 -14.99 -56.47
C PRO A 14 11.92 -13.49 -56.17
N PHE A 15 13.06 -12.81 -56.35
CA PHE A 15 13.22 -11.36 -56.45
C PHE A 15 12.64 -10.84 -57.78
N VAL A 16 11.95 -9.69 -57.76
CA VAL A 16 11.66 -8.86 -58.94
C VAL A 16 11.88 -7.38 -58.59
N THR A 17 12.51 -6.67 -59.53
CA THR A 17 13.07 -5.31 -59.51
C THR A 17 12.23 -4.29 -60.31
N GLY A 18 12.32 -3.00 -59.95
CA GLY A 18 12.06 -1.78 -60.78
C GLY A 18 10.67 -1.13 -60.63
N GLU A 19 10.51 0.06 -60.02
CA GLU A 19 10.56 1.46 -60.56
C GLU A 19 9.35 1.82 -61.47
N LEU A 20 8.52 2.87 -61.35
CA LEU A 20 8.48 4.30 -60.88
C LEU A 20 6.95 4.66 -60.64
N PRO A 21 6.45 5.89 -60.29
CA PRO A 21 7.05 7.24 -60.33
C PRO A 21 6.81 8.15 -59.10
N ILE A 22 7.51 9.29 -59.11
CA ILE A 22 7.40 10.41 -58.15
C ILE A 22 6.35 11.41 -58.66
N ALA A 23 5.39 11.78 -57.81
CA ALA A 23 4.55 12.98 -57.96
C ALA A 23 4.23 13.57 -56.59
N GLU A 24 4.40 14.89 -56.48
CA GLU A 24 4.22 15.70 -55.26
C GLU A 24 2.77 15.80 -54.79
N ALA A 25 2.54 15.77 -53.47
CA ALA A 25 1.36 16.39 -52.86
C ALA A 25 1.57 16.75 -51.37
N LYS A 26 1.75 18.06 -51.17
CA LYS A 26 1.21 18.93 -50.08
C LYS A 26 1.45 18.56 -48.61
N GLU A 27 2.11 19.51 -47.94
CA GLU A 27 2.20 19.64 -46.48
C GLU A 27 0.83 19.51 -45.79
N ALA A 28 0.72 18.50 -44.94
CA ALA A 28 -0.25 18.49 -43.85
C ALA A 28 0.48 18.79 -42.54
N LYS A 29 0.16 19.93 -41.92
CA LYS A 29 0.61 20.33 -40.58
C LYS A 29 0.23 19.25 -39.54
N GLY A 30 1.18 18.36 -39.25
CA GLY A 30 1.11 17.38 -38.18
C GLY A 30 1.52 17.99 -36.84
N LYS A 31 0.59 17.95 -35.88
CA LYS A 31 0.68 18.51 -34.53
C LYS A 31 1.97 18.14 -33.80
N ALA A 32 2.56 19.14 -33.13
CA ALA A 32 3.75 18.98 -32.29
C ALA A 32 3.57 17.85 -31.26
N LYS A 33 4.53 16.92 -31.23
CA LYS A 33 4.71 15.97 -30.13
C LYS A 33 4.91 16.76 -28.82
N PRO A 34 4.26 16.40 -27.70
CA PRO A 34 4.57 17.01 -26.42
C PRO A 34 6.04 16.75 -26.10
N LYS A 35 6.78 17.84 -25.81
CA LYS A 35 8.14 17.75 -25.28
C LYS A 35 8.12 16.86 -24.04
N ALA A 36 9.02 15.88 -24.00
CA ALA A 36 9.32 15.13 -22.79
C ALA A 36 9.62 16.13 -21.65
N GLU A 37 8.77 16.13 -20.64
CA GLU A 37 9.01 16.89 -19.41
C GLU A 37 10.33 16.42 -18.81
N LYS A 38 11.25 17.38 -18.66
CA LYS A 38 12.50 17.18 -17.94
C LYS A 38 12.15 16.65 -16.54
N LYS A 39 12.61 15.44 -16.19
CA LYS A 39 12.53 14.93 -14.81
C LYS A 39 13.15 15.97 -13.89
N ALA A 40 12.33 16.53 -13.01
CA ALA A 40 12.78 17.38 -11.92
C ALA A 40 13.83 16.61 -11.09
N PRO A 41 14.85 17.28 -10.55
CA PRO A 41 15.82 16.63 -9.68
C PRO A 41 15.12 15.97 -8.49
N ALA A 42 15.61 14.81 -8.07
CA ALA A 42 15.13 14.09 -6.90
C ALA A 42 15.44 14.89 -5.63
N GLY A 43 14.63 15.91 -5.34
CA GLY A 43 14.90 16.84 -4.25
C GLY A 43 13.89 17.98 -4.20
N LYS A 44 12.84 17.76 -3.37
CA LYS A 44 11.84 18.68 -2.77
C LYS A 44 10.43 18.14 -3.00
N GLY A 45 10.04 17.14 -2.21
CA GLY A 45 8.63 16.72 -2.13
C GLY A 45 7.77 17.85 -1.54
N VAL A 46 6.47 17.81 -1.80
CA VAL A 46 5.51 18.73 -1.15
C VAL A 46 5.46 18.40 0.35
N PHE A 47 5.50 19.43 1.20
CA PHE A 47 5.35 19.29 2.64
C PHE A 47 4.05 19.95 3.10
N GLU A 48 3.28 19.24 3.92
CA GLU A 48 2.05 19.72 4.54
C GLU A 48 2.05 19.38 6.03
N HIS A 49 1.62 20.32 6.86
CA HIS A 49 1.54 20.13 8.31
C HIS A 49 2.87 19.72 9.00
N GLY A 50 4.00 19.90 8.32
CA GLY A 50 5.35 19.54 8.77
C GLY A 50 5.86 18.19 8.25
N CYS A 51 5.06 17.47 7.46
CA CYS A 51 5.43 16.18 6.89
C CYS A 51 5.43 16.19 5.37
N ARG A 52 6.27 15.35 4.78
CA ARG A 52 6.28 15.10 3.35
C ARG A 52 4.98 14.40 2.94
N VAL A 53 4.32 14.93 1.93
CA VAL A 53 3.25 14.23 1.21
C VAL A 53 3.90 13.08 0.44
N GLN A 54 3.45 11.86 0.70
CA GLN A 54 3.98 10.66 0.07
C GLN A 54 2.91 9.58 -0.01
N SER A 55 3.01 8.76 -1.06
CA SER A 55 2.17 7.57 -1.23
C SER A 55 2.84 6.35 -0.61
N PRO A 56 2.06 5.31 -0.25
CA PRO A 56 2.56 3.97 0.00
C PRO A 56 3.53 3.48 -1.07
N GLN A 57 4.58 2.77 -0.66
CA GLN A 57 5.43 2.04 -1.57
C GLN A 57 4.70 0.76 -1.99
N LYS A 58 4.30 0.70 -3.28
CA LYS A 58 3.44 -0.38 -3.80
C LYS A 58 3.90 -1.80 -3.45
N PHE A 59 5.20 -2.06 -3.44
CA PHE A 59 5.72 -3.41 -3.15
C PHE A 59 5.53 -3.86 -1.68
N LEU A 60 5.15 -2.93 -0.80
CA LEU A 60 4.79 -3.21 0.59
C LEU A 60 3.29 -3.41 0.77
N GLU A 61 2.46 -3.01 -0.19
CA GLU A 61 1.01 -3.17 -0.08
C GLU A 61 0.64 -4.65 -0.18
N ARG A 62 -0.10 -5.16 0.81
CA ARG A 62 -0.48 -6.58 0.90
C ARG A 62 -1.06 -7.15 -0.39
N ARG A 63 -1.99 -6.43 -1.02
CA ARG A 63 -2.59 -6.74 -2.34
C ARG A 63 -1.62 -6.99 -3.49
N THR A 64 -0.33 -6.66 -3.36
CA THR A 64 0.68 -6.93 -4.39
C THR A 64 1.39 -8.27 -4.24
N PHE A 65 1.34 -8.85 -3.04
CA PHE A 65 1.93 -10.15 -2.72
C PHE A 65 0.94 -11.14 -2.13
N VAL A 66 -0.32 -10.76 -1.90
CA VAL A 66 -1.43 -11.67 -1.66
C VAL A 66 -2.51 -11.45 -2.72
N SER A 67 -2.83 -12.48 -3.48
CA SER A 67 -3.88 -12.43 -4.49
C SER A 67 -4.79 -13.64 -4.37
N LYS A 68 -6.11 -13.40 -4.29
CA LYS A 68 -7.13 -14.45 -4.11
C LYS A 68 -6.81 -15.41 -2.94
N GLY A 69 -6.25 -14.88 -1.86
CA GLY A 69 -5.85 -15.64 -0.68
C GLY A 69 -4.53 -16.42 -0.82
N VAL A 70 -3.83 -16.31 -1.95
CA VAL A 70 -2.54 -16.97 -2.20
C VAL A 70 -1.40 -15.98 -1.99
N LEU A 71 -0.43 -16.36 -1.17
CA LEU A 71 0.76 -15.58 -0.87
C LEU A 71 1.88 -15.85 -1.88
N ASP A 72 2.41 -14.78 -2.47
CA ASP A 72 3.68 -14.77 -3.22
C ASP A 72 4.83 -14.62 -2.22
N GLY A 73 5.45 -15.75 -1.87
CA GLY A 73 6.51 -15.79 -0.86
C GLY A 73 7.70 -14.88 -1.19
N GLY A 74 8.11 -14.78 -2.45
CA GLY A 74 9.25 -13.95 -2.85
C GLY A 74 8.99 -12.46 -2.64
N LYS A 75 7.80 -11.97 -3.03
CA LYS A 75 7.42 -10.58 -2.81
C LYS A 75 7.18 -10.28 -1.32
N HIS A 76 6.55 -11.20 -0.60
CA HIS A 76 6.35 -11.05 0.84
C HIS A 76 7.70 -10.99 1.59
N THR A 77 8.65 -11.88 1.27
CA THR A 77 10.00 -11.82 1.83
C THR A 77 10.69 -10.49 1.54
N LYS A 78 10.56 -9.95 0.33
CA LYS A 78 11.09 -8.61 0.00
C LYS A 78 10.44 -7.51 0.86
N ALA A 79 9.13 -7.57 1.08
CA ALA A 79 8.44 -6.61 1.94
C ALA A 79 8.92 -6.72 3.39
N VAL A 80 8.95 -7.93 3.96
CA VAL A 80 9.46 -8.19 5.31
C VAL A 80 10.91 -7.74 5.47
N GLN A 81 11.76 -7.98 4.47
CA GLN A 81 13.16 -7.54 4.48
C GLN A 81 13.27 -6.02 4.60
N TYR A 82 12.49 -5.29 3.80
CA TYR A 82 12.44 -3.83 3.89
C TYR A 82 11.98 -3.37 5.28
N LEU A 83 10.85 -3.91 5.76
CA LEU A 83 10.26 -3.52 7.04
C LEU A 83 11.22 -3.79 8.21
N ALA A 84 11.81 -4.99 8.28
CA ALA A 84 12.76 -5.33 9.33
C ALA A 84 14.02 -4.46 9.31
N THR A 85 14.51 -4.12 8.11
CA THR A 85 15.67 -3.24 7.95
C THR A 85 15.38 -1.84 8.49
N HIS A 86 14.20 -1.27 8.18
CA HIS A 86 13.89 0.12 8.53
C HIS A 86 13.28 0.31 9.93
N TYR A 87 12.59 -0.70 10.48
CA TYR A 87 11.84 -0.62 11.74
C TYR A 87 12.32 -1.59 12.83
N GLY A 88 13.27 -2.49 12.53
CA GLY A 88 13.76 -3.46 13.50
C GLY A 88 13.10 -4.84 13.37
N ASN A 89 13.68 -5.83 14.02
CA ASN A 89 13.16 -7.20 14.01
C ASN A 89 11.91 -7.38 14.88
N VAL A 90 11.09 -8.37 14.55
CA VAL A 90 9.83 -8.67 15.25
C VAL A 90 9.94 -9.90 16.16
N GLY A 91 11.17 -10.31 16.48
CA GLY A 91 11.43 -11.42 17.39
C GLY A 91 11.43 -12.81 16.74
N ASP A 92 11.25 -12.93 15.43
CA ASP A 92 11.47 -14.20 14.71
C ASP A 92 12.92 -14.32 14.19
N ASP A 93 13.33 -15.54 13.83
CA ASP A 93 14.70 -15.83 13.38
C ASP A 93 15.05 -15.14 12.05
N VAL A 94 14.07 -14.90 11.18
CA VAL A 94 14.29 -14.30 9.86
C VAL A 94 14.64 -12.83 10.02
N THR A 95 13.84 -12.09 10.78
CA THR A 95 14.00 -10.65 10.98
C THR A 95 15.17 -10.33 11.92
N ARG A 96 15.46 -11.18 12.92
CA ARG A 96 16.67 -11.03 13.77
C ARG A 96 17.96 -11.06 12.98
N LYS A 97 18.04 -11.88 11.91
CA LYS A 97 19.20 -11.94 11.00
C LYS A 97 19.36 -10.66 10.17
N LEU A 98 18.26 -9.96 9.89
CA LEU A 98 18.24 -8.74 9.07
C LEU A 98 18.54 -7.49 9.89
N ASN A 99 18.06 -7.43 11.13
CA ASN A 99 18.28 -6.29 12.01
C ASN A 99 18.46 -6.76 13.46
N PRO A 100 19.62 -6.52 14.10
CA PRO A 100 19.84 -6.96 15.48
C PRO A 100 18.99 -6.18 16.49
N LYS A 101 18.48 -4.99 16.12
CA LYS A 101 17.61 -4.18 16.99
C LYS A 101 16.16 -4.59 16.80
N GLY A 102 15.45 -4.83 17.91
CA GLY A 102 14.02 -5.11 17.89
C GLY A 102 13.18 -3.88 17.55
N ALA A 103 12.01 -4.09 16.97
CA ALA A 103 11.01 -3.05 16.73
C ALA A 103 10.33 -2.59 18.03
N LEU A 104 10.05 -3.53 18.95
CA LEU A 104 9.35 -3.23 20.21
C LEU A 104 10.07 -2.19 21.08
N PRO A 105 11.40 -2.28 21.32
CA PRO A 105 12.14 -1.24 22.04
C PRO A 105 12.13 0.15 21.38
N GLN A 106 11.72 0.26 20.12
CA GLN A 106 11.62 1.53 19.38
C GLN A 106 10.18 2.09 19.36
N ALA A 107 9.25 1.44 20.05
CA ALA A 107 7.89 1.92 20.21
C ALA A 107 7.84 3.13 21.16
N VAL A 108 6.98 4.08 20.84
CA VAL A 108 6.66 5.25 21.67
C VAL A 108 5.15 5.39 21.75
N THR A 109 4.64 5.78 22.92
CA THR A 109 3.23 6.14 23.09
C THR A 109 3.04 7.60 22.72
N VAL A 110 2.12 7.87 21.81
CA VAL A 110 1.70 9.21 21.42
C VAL A 110 0.21 9.40 21.64
N GLN A 111 -0.22 10.64 21.78
CA GLN A 111 -1.64 10.98 21.71
C GLN A 111 -2.03 11.16 20.24
N PHE A 112 -3.07 10.45 19.81
CA PHE A 112 -3.70 10.63 18.51
C PHE A 112 -5.20 10.87 18.70
N MET A 113 -5.67 12.05 18.30
CA MET A 113 -7.09 12.43 18.43
C MET A 113 -7.63 12.30 19.87
N GLY A 114 -6.76 12.52 20.87
CA GLY A 114 -7.08 12.44 22.30
C GLY A 114 -6.92 11.06 22.94
N LEU A 115 -6.57 10.02 22.17
CA LEU A 115 -6.37 8.66 22.68
C LEU A 115 -4.88 8.28 22.65
N PRO A 116 -4.37 7.55 23.66
CA PRO A 116 -3.01 7.04 23.64
C PRO A 116 -2.90 5.89 22.64
N VAL A 117 -1.81 5.86 21.88
CA VAL A 117 -1.46 4.72 21.02
C VAL A 117 0.05 4.54 20.91
N SER A 118 0.48 3.29 21.02
CA SER A 118 1.88 2.90 20.83
C SER A 118 2.16 2.70 19.34
N VAL A 119 3.17 3.40 18.80
CA VAL A 119 3.63 3.27 17.41
C VAL A 119 5.16 3.31 17.36
N HIS A 120 5.75 2.93 16.24
CA HIS A 120 7.19 3.07 16.04
C HIS A 120 7.60 4.55 16.03
N THR A 121 8.71 4.89 16.69
CA THR A 121 9.20 6.28 16.81
C THR A 121 9.36 6.98 15.46
N LYS A 122 9.78 6.24 14.42
CA LYS A 122 9.87 6.76 13.05
C LYS A 122 8.52 7.19 12.45
N VAL A 123 7.42 6.55 12.81
CA VAL A 123 6.08 6.81 12.22
C VAL A 123 5.29 7.86 13.01
N ALA A 124 5.60 8.06 14.31
CA ALA A 124 4.95 9.05 15.16
C ALA A 124 4.78 10.46 14.53
N PRO A 125 5.76 11.01 13.79
CA PRO A 125 5.58 12.31 13.14
C PRO A 125 4.52 12.33 12.04
N ALA A 126 4.40 11.25 11.25
CA ALA A 126 3.37 11.15 10.22
C ALA A 126 1.98 11.16 10.86
N LEU A 127 1.80 10.44 11.97
CA LEU A 127 0.54 10.42 12.73
C LEU A 127 0.14 11.81 13.25
N ALA A 128 1.11 12.61 13.72
CA ALA A 128 0.85 13.99 14.12
C ALA A 128 0.40 14.89 12.95
N CYS A 129 0.94 14.67 11.75
CA CYS A 129 0.52 15.40 10.54
C CYS A 129 -0.88 14.98 10.06
N ILE A 130 -1.20 13.68 10.18
CA ILE A 130 -2.54 13.15 9.91
C ILE A 130 -3.56 13.78 10.86
N GLU A 131 -3.28 13.85 12.15
CA GLU A 131 -4.19 14.49 13.13
C GLU A 131 -4.46 15.96 12.79
N LYS A 132 -3.41 16.73 12.47
CA LYS A 132 -3.56 18.13 12.04
C LYS A 132 -4.42 18.25 10.78
N LYS A 133 -4.23 17.35 9.81
CA LYS A 133 -5.01 17.33 8.58
C LYS A 133 -6.48 17.00 8.86
N ILE A 134 -6.75 15.95 9.63
CA ILE A 134 -8.11 15.55 10.03
C ILE A 134 -8.81 16.70 10.76
N LYS A 135 -8.18 17.29 11.77
CA LYS A 135 -8.76 18.43 12.52
C LYS A 135 -9.11 19.61 11.60
N LYS A 136 -8.33 19.83 10.55
CA LYS A 136 -8.57 20.91 9.58
C LYS A 136 -9.64 20.57 8.54
N SER A 137 -9.71 19.33 8.04
CA SER A 137 -10.55 18.99 6.88
C SER A 137 -11.78 18.12 7.17
N CYS A 138 -11.88 17.51 8.35
CA CYS A 138 -12.97 16.62 8.73
C CYS A 138 -13.91 17.29 9.73
N THR A 139 -14.67 18.28 9.25
CA THR A 139 -15.59 19.10 10.06
C THR A 139 -17.05 18.88 9.69
N GLY A 140 -17.97 19.45 10.48
CA GLY A 140 -19.42 19.35 10.23
C GLY A 140 -19.92 17.91 10.17
N ALA A 141 -20.62 17.56 9.10
CA ALA A 141 -21.14 16.20 8.85
C ALA A 141 -20.04 15.13 8.71
N SER A 142 -18.78 15.53 8.42
CA SER A 142 -17.63 14.62 8.36
C SER A 142 -16.85 14.57 9.68
N LYS A 143 -17.39 15.10 10.78
CA LYS A 143 -16.76 14.99 12.10
C LYS A 143 -16.85 13.55 12.58
N TYR A 144 -15.72 13.00 13.01
CA TYR A 144 -15.59 11.66 13.57
C TYR A 144 -14.68 11.73 14.78
N THR A 145 -15.15 11.17 15.90
CA THR A 145 -14.36 11.02 17.13
C THR A 145 -14.09 9.54 17.34
N PRO A 146 -12.81 9.10 17.32
CA PRO A 146 -12.48 7.72 17.64
C PRO A 146 -12.72 7.45 19.14
N ARG A 147 -12.98 6.19 19.49
CA ARG A 147 -13.15 5.72 20.87
C ARG A 147 -12.11 4.69 21.27
N ALA A 148 -11.54 3.97 20.31
CA ALA A 148 -10.54 2.94 20.51
C ALA A 148 -9.50 2.97 19.40
N LEU A 149 -8.24 2.76 19.78
CA LEU A 149 -7.10 2.62 18.87
C LEU A 149 -6.34 1.33 19.21
N GLY A 150 -5.95 0.58 18.19
CA GLY A 150 -5.00 -0.52 18.30
C GLY A 150 -3.69 -0.15 17.59
N GLY A 151 -2.57 -0.14 18.31
CA GLY A 151 -1.25 0.19 17.75
C GLY A 151 -0.31 -1.02 17.74
N PHE A 152 0.92 -0.81 18.23
CA PHE A 152 1.97 -1.84 18.35
C PHE A 152 1.45 -3.10 19.05
N ARG A 153 1.81 -4.29 18.53
CA ARG A 153 1.55 -5.60 19.17
C ARG A 153 2.85 -6.35 19.41
N GLY A 154 2.96 -7.03 20.55
CA GLY A 154 4.13 -7.83 20.91
C GLY A 154 4.14 -9.26 20.34
N ALA A 155 3.04 -9.70 19.73
CA ALA A 155 2.88 -11.04 19.17
C ALA A 155 2.13 -10.98 17.84
N ASN A 156 2.47 -11.91 16.93
CA ASN A 156 1.84 -11.98 15.63
C ASN A 156 0.41 -12.52 15.78
N THR A 157 -0.58 -11.77 15.27
CA THR A 157 -1.99 -12.15 15.34
C THR A 157 -2.54 -12.58 13.97
N TYR A 158 -1.67 -12.77 12.97
CA TYR A 158 -2.07 -13.00 11.59
C TYR A 158 -2.21 -14.47 11.21
N ARG A 159 -2.94 -14.71 10.10
CA ARG A 159 -3.18 -16.04 9.54
C ARG A 159 -1.97 -16.52 8.75
N GLY A 160 -1.60 -17.79 8.95
CA GLY A 160 -0.55 -18.45 8.16
C GLY A 160 0.84 -17.89 8.45
N ILE A 161 1.59 -17.60 7.39
CA ILE A 161 3.01 -17.19 7.47
C ILE A 161 3.24 -15.68 7.25
N GLU A 162 2.16 -14.90 7.16
CA GLU A 162 2.25 -13.44 7.05
C GLU A 162 2.71 -12.81 8.37
N ILE A 163 3.54 -11.77 8.30
CA ILE A 163 3.98 -11.00 9.47
C ILE A 163 3.13 -9.74 9.58
N SER A 164 2.45 -9.56 10.71
CA SER A 164 1.60 -8.39 10.93
C SER A 164 2.41 -7.10 11.05
N ASN A 165 1.96 -6.04 10.37
CA ASN A 165 2.57 -4.71 10.48
C ASN A 165 2.39 -4.03 11.85
N HIS A 166 1.50 -4.56 12.70
CA HIS A 166 1.46 -4.15 14.12
C HIS A 166 2.74 -4.50 14.88
N LEU A 167 3.45 -5.56 14.48
CA LEU A 167 4.70 -5.97 15.12
C LEU A 167 5.86 -5.02 14.85
N PHE A 168 5.80 -4.27 13.75
CA PHE A 168 6.76 -3.21 13.44
C PHE A 168 6.36 -1.87 14.07
N GLY A 169 5.16 -1.77 14.68
CA GLY A 169 4.63 -0.51 15.21
C GLY A 169 4.18 0.48 14.15
N ILE A 170 3.94 0.02 12.92
CA ILE A 170 3.61 0.89 11.78
C ILE A 170 2.15 0.80 11.36
N ALA A 171 1.37 -0.07 12.03
CA ALA A 171 -0.06 -0.22 11.80
C ALA A 171 -0.91 0.39 12.92
N LEU A 172 -2.12 0.81 12.55
CA LEU A 172 -3.13 1.39 13.42
C LEU A 172 -4.52 0.84 13.05
N ASP A 173 -5.20 0.26 14.03
CA ASP A 173 -6.62 -0.09 13.93
C ASP A 173 -7.45 0.99 14.62
N ILE A 174 -8.50 1.49 13.95
CA ILE A 174 -9.40 2.53 14.50
C ILE A 174 -10.80 1.96 14.68
N ASP A 175 -11.31 2.04 15.91
CA ASP A 175 -12.65 1.59 16.31
C ASP A 175 -13.09 0.26 15.67
N PRO A 176 -12.46 -0.88 16.00
CA PRO A 176 -12.84 -2.19 15.46
C PRO A 176 -14.33 -2.53 15.59
N ASP A 177 -15.00 -2.03 16.64
CA ASP A 177 -16.44 -2.17 16.85
C ASP A 177 -17.29 -1.41 15.81
N ARG A 178 -16.79 -0.29 15.29
CA ARG A 178 -17.48 0.58 14.32
C ARG A 178 -17.06 0.31 12.88
N ASN A 179 -15.83 -0.16 12.69
CA ASN A 179 -15.21 -0.52 11.41
C ASN A 179 -14.85 -2.03 11.37
N PRO A 180 -15.81 -2.93 11.62
CA PRO A 180 -15.54 -4.34 11.94
C PRO A 180 -15.23 -5.20 10.72
N CYS A 181 -15.28 -4.66 9.51
CA CYS A 181 -15.11 -5.48 8.33
C CYS A 181 -13.66 -5.82 8.13
N CYS A 182 -13.40 -7.13 8.10
CA CYS A 182 -12.14 -7.75 7.81
C CYS A 182 -12.41 -9.22 7.46
N GLY A 183 -11.94 -9.70 6.30
CA GLY A 183 -11.98 -11.10 5.87
C GLY A 183 -10.98 -12.00 6.61
N CYS A 184 -10.49 -11.57 7.77
CA CYS A 184 -9.42 -12.22 8.53
C CYS A 184 -9.93 -13.36 9.40
N VAL A 185 -10.08 -13.13 10.71
CA VAL A 185 -10.47 -14.13 11.71
C VAL A 185 -11.80 -13.74 12.33
N ASP A 186 -12.56 -14.72 12.82
CA ASP A 186 -13.81 -14.43 13.52
C ASP A 186 -13.58 -13.49 14.73
N PRO A 187 -14.56 -12.61 15.04
CA PRO A 187 -15.91 -12.54 14.46
C PRO A 187 -16.04 -11.63 13.21
N TRP A 188 -14.94 -11.05 12.73
CA TRP A 188 -14.97 -9.94 11.77
C TRP A 188 -15.63 -10.28 10.41
N PRO A 189 -15.33 -11.42 9.75
CA PRO A 189 -15.97 -11.76 8.47
C PRO A 189 -17.48 -11.96 8.59
N SER A 190 -17.93 -12.37 9.78
CA SER A 190 -19.32 -12.72 10.06
C SER A 190 -20.18 -11.51 10.46
N HIS A 191 -19.56 -10.35 10.70
CA HIS A 191 -20.26 -9.16 11.16
C HIS A 191 -21.34 -8.70 10.15
N PRO A 192 -22.58 -8.37 10.56
CA PRO A 192 -23.67 -8.05 9.65
C PRO A 192 -23.38 -6.94 8.64
N LYS A 193 -22.63 -5.90 9.05
CA LYS A 193 -22.18 -4.82 8.16
C LYS A 193 -21.40 -5.32 6.93
N CYS A 194 -20.67 -6.42 7.07
CA CYS A 194 -19.74 -6.91 6.05
C CYS A 194 -20.42 -7.80 5.03
N LYS A 195 -21.63 -8.28 5.34
CA LYS A 195 -22.48 -9.09 4.45
C LYS A 195 -23.38 -8.22 3.55
N GLN A 196 -23.34 -6.90 3.68
CA GLN A 196 -24.17 -5.98 2.89
C GLN A 196 -23.63 -5.87 1.45
N LYS A 197 -24.28 -6.55 0.50
CA LYS A 197 -23.84 -6.76 -0.89
C LYS A 197 -23.62 -5.51 -1.74
N SER A 198 -24.15 -4.34 -1.34
CA SER A 198 -24.19 -3.13 -2.19
C SER A 198 -23.35 -1.95 -1.70
N ARG A 199 -22.49 -2.15 -0.68
CA ARG A 199 -21.76 -1.08 -0.02
C ARG A 199 -20.26 -1.20 -0.27
N SER A 200 -19.66 -0.14 -0.80
CA SER A 200 -18.20 -0.05 -0.93
C SER A 200 -17.56 -0.13 0.46
N PRO A 201 -16.26 -0.44 0.59
CA PRO A 201 -15.57 -0.45 1.89
C PRO A 201 -15.77 0.88 2.65
N TYR A 202 -15.84 2.00 1.91
CA TYR A 202 -16.13 3.32 2.48
C TYR A 202 -17.51 3.44 3.13
N ASP A 203 -18.50 2.71 2.62
CA ASP A 203 -19.87 2.73 3.15
C ASP A 203 -20.03 1.77 4.33
N ARG A 204 -19.10 0.82 4.50
CA ARG A 204 -19.06 -0.12 5.63
C ARG A 204 -18.24 0.42 6.79
N ALA A 205 -17.24 1.27 6.51
CA ALA A 205 -16.53 2.03 7.51
C ALA A 205 -17.40 3.16 8.08
N ALA A 206 -17.37 3.33 9.39
CA ALA A 206 -17.92 4.50 10.06
C ALA A 206 -17.03 5.74 9.89
N MET A 207 -15.74 5.55 9.56
CA MET A 207 -14.81 6.65 9.29
C MET A 207 -15.18 7.36 7.98
N PRO A 208 -15.28 8.70 7.98
CA PRO A 208 -15.56 9.45 6.76
C PRO A 208 -14.34 9.43 5.82
N LYS A 209 -14.58 9.56 4.51
CA LYS A 209 -13.51 9.53 3.48
C LYS A 209 -12.36 10.50 3.73
N CYS A 210 -12.61 11.63 4.40
CA CYS A 210 -11.56 12.61 4.71
C CYS A 210 -10.53 12.07 5.72
N TRP A 211 -10.91 11.13 6.61
CA TRP A 211 -9.97 10.44 7.50
C TRP A 211 -9.04 9.56 6.69
N ILE A 212 -9.61 8.65 5.88
CA ILE A 212 -8.85 7.71 5.05
C ILE A 212 -7.87 8.46 4.15
N LYS A 213 -8.34 9.51 3.46
CA LYS A 213 -7.49 10.35 2.61
C LYS A 213 -6.39 11.10 3.38
N ALA A 214 -6.61 11.43 4.66
CA ALA A 214 -5.57 12.05 5.47
C ALA A 214 -4.44 11.08 5.76
N PHE A 215 -4.76 9.82 6.10
CA PHE A 215 -3.78 8.75 6.26
C PHE A 215 -3.00 8.51 4.96
N GLU A 216 -3.70 8.30 3.85
CA GLU A 216 -3.10 8.03 2.53
C GLU A 216 -2.17 9.15 2.05
N ARG A 217 -2.49 10.40 2.39
CA ARG A 217 -1.67 11.56 2.03
C ARG A 217 -0.29 11.54 2.67
N PHE A 218 -0.14 10.88 3.80
CA PHE A 218 1.11 10.83 4.58
C PHE A 218 1.70 9.41 4.64
N GLY A 219 1.48 8.61 3.59
CA GLY A 219 2.19 7.35 3.38
C GLY A 219 1.55 6.13 4.01
N PHE A 220 0.36 6.24 4.59
CA PHE A 220 -0.39 5.06 5.04
C PHE A 220 -1.19 4.44 3.90
N ASP A 221 -1.33 3.13 3.92
CA ASP A 221 -2.30 2.40 3.12
C ASP A 221 -3.49 2.00 4.00
N TRP A 222 -4.70 2.02 3.44
CA TRP A 222 -5.91 1.56 4.13
C TRP A 222 -6.33 0.21 3.55
N LEU A 223 -6.40 -0.83 4.39
CA LEU A 223 -6.69 -2.19 3.93
C LEU A 223 -8.16 -2.40 3.55
N GLY A 224 -9.02 -1.39 3.69
CA GLY A 224 -10.31 -1.36 2.99
C GLY A 224 -10.16 -1.45 1.46
N HIS A 225 -8.99 -1.12 0.91
CA HIS A 225 -8.65 -1.33 -0.50
C HIS A 225 -8.16 -2.75 -0.84
N ASP A 226 -7.79 -3.53 0.17
CA ASP A 226 -7.33 -4.90 0.00
C ASP A 226 -8.52 -5.86 -0.25
N PRO A 227 -8.33 -6.99 -0.95
CA PRO A 227 -9.36 -8.03 -1.01
C PRO A 227 -9.80 -8.57 0.36
N LEU A 228 -8.97 -8.44 1.40
CA LEU A 228 -9.34 -8.71 2.79
C LEU A 228 -10.41 -7.73 3.32
N GLU A 229 -10.43 -6.52 2.77
CA GLU A 229 -11.33 -5.43 3.15
C GLU A 229 -11.29 -5.12 4.64
N ASP A 230 -10.10 -4.95 5.21
CA ASP A 230 -9.92 -4.59 6.62
C ASP A 230 -10.14 -3.08 6.83
N THR A 231 -11.37 -2.72 7.18
CA THR A 231 -11.85 -1.34 7.25
C THR A 231 -11.35 -0.56 8.47
N MET A 232 -10.86 -1.23 9.51
CA MET A 232 -10.26 -0.58 10.69
C MET A 232 -8.78 -0.26 10.48
N HIS A 233 -8.10 -0.99 9.58
CA HIS A 233 -6.65 -1.09 9.55
C HIS A 233 -5.97 -0.10 8.58
N PHE A 234 -4.98 0.61 9.10
CA PHE A 234 -4.05 1.45 8.34
C PHE A 234 -2.62 1.01 8.62
N GLU A 235 -1.77 1.01 7.60
CA GLU A 235 -0.34 0.69 7.75
C GLU A 235 0.55 1.70 7.05
N PHE A 236 1.58 2.20 7.72
CA PHE A 236 2.53 3.13 7.12
C PHE A 236 3.48 2.38 6.19
N LEU A 237 3.36 2.65 4.89
CA LEU A 237 4.17 2.05 3.82
C LEU A 237 5.00 3.09 3.06
N GLY A 238 5.00 4.35 3.51
CA GLY A 238 5.85 5.40 2.99
C GLY A 238 7.33 5.15 3.32
N ASP A 239 8.19 6.07 2.87
CA ASP A 239 9.60 6.07 3.25
C ASP A 239 9.74 6.75 4.62
N PRO A 240 10.12 6.01 5.68
CA PRO A 240 10.20 6.54 7.03
C PRO A 240 11.32 7.58 7.19
N ASP A 241 12.36 7.50 6.35
CA ASP A 241 13.51 8.39 6.42
C ASP A 241 13.24 9.70 5.66
N ARG A 242 12.03 9.86 5.08
CA ARG A 242 11.60 11.05 4.34
C ARG A 242 10.33 11.69 4.88
N ILE A 243 9.89 11.35 6.10
CA ILE A 243 8.67 11.92 6.70
C ILE A 243 8.86 13.42 6.98
N LYS A 244 10.02 13.81 7.52
CA LYS A 244 10.36 15.21 7.82
C LYS A 244 11.31 15.78 6.76
N LYS A 245 11.54 17.10 6.83
CA LYS A 245 12.53 17.80 5.99
C LYS A 245 13.95 17.36 6.35
#